data_AF-A0AAW5KKB2-F1
#
_entry.id   AF-A0AAW5KKB2-F1
#
_cell.length_a   1.000
_cell.length_b   1.000
_cell.length_c   1.000
_cell.angle_alpha   90.00
_cell.angle_beta   90.00
_cell.angle_gamma   90.00
#
_symmetry.space_group_name_H-M   'P 1'
#
loop_
_entity.id
_entity.type
_entity.pdbx_description
1 polymer ?
#
loop_
_entity_poly.entity_id
_entity_poly.type
_entity_poly.pdbx_seq_one_letter_code
_entity_poly.pdbx_strand_id
1 'polypeptide(L)'
;MLSPRNIAAAVLPHGTTTAVTDPHEIANDAGEEAVHYMHDAALGLPMRQLINIPSCFPSVPGLENAGATFDAGTIHRLAKLENVHGLAEVMDFV
;
A
#
# COMPACT_ATOMS: atom_id res chain seq x y z
N MET A 1 6.93 1.72 -14.64
CA MET A 1 6.67 1.63 -13.19
C MET A 1 8.01 1.63 -12.45
N LEU A 2 8.10 2.27 -11.28
CA LEU A 2 9.33 2.42 -10.48
C LEU A 2 9.14 1.73 -9.12
N SER A 3 10.22 1.20 -8.54
CA SER A 3 10.23 0.74 -7.15
C SER A 3 10.11 1.92 -6.15
N PRO A 4 9.74 1.68 -4.88
CA PRO A 4 9.76 2.70 -3.82
C PRO A 4 11.09 3.48 -3.74
N ARG A 5 12.22 2.77 -3.83
CA ARG A 5 13.56 3.36 -3.84
C ARG A 5 13.80 4.24 -5.06
N ASN A 6 13.35 3.81 -6.24
CA ASN A 6 13.52 4.58 -7.48
C ASN A 6 12.60 5.81 -7.52
N ILE A 7 11.39 5.73 -6.94
CA ILE A 7 10.55 6.93 -6.74
C ILE A 7 11.26 7.90 -5.82
N ALA A 8 11.78 7.45 -4.67
CA ALA A 8 12.52 8.32 -3.75
C ALA A 8 13.68 9.04 -4.46
N ALA A 9 14.50 8.30 -5.22
CA ALA A 9 15.61 8.88 -5.97
C ALA A 9 15.16 9.91 -7.03
N ALA A 10 13.99 9.72 -7.63
CA ALA A 10 13.45 10.62 -8.64
C ALA A 10 12.87 11.90 -8.05
N VAL A 11 12.11 11.82 -6.95
CA VAL A 11 11.33 12.96 -6.42
C VAL A 11 12.07 13.74 -5.33
N LEU A 12 12.98 13.10 -4.59
CA LEU A 12 13.71 13.75 -3.50
C LEU A 12 14.58 14.93 -3.96
N PRO A 13 15.28 14.89 -5.13
CA PRO A 13 16.00 16.05 -5.66
C PRO A 13 15.11 17.28 -5.93
N HIS A 14 13.79 17.07 -6.07
CA HIS A 14 12.80 18.13 -6.28
C HIS A 14 12.16 18.62 -4.96
N GLY A 15 12.64 18.15 -3.80
CA GLY A 15 12.18 18.60 -2.49
C GLY A 15 11.01 17.80 -1.90
N THR A 16 10.52 16.77 -2.59
CA THR A 16 9.50 15.87 -2.04
C THR A 16 10.14 14.94 -1.02
N THR A 17 9.91 15.20 0.26
CA THR A 17 10.53 14.46 1.37
C THR A 17 9.63 13.39 1.99
N THR A 18 8.32 13.45 1.74
CA THR A 18 7.32 12.51 2.30
C THR A 18 6.26 12.17 1.26
N ALA A 19 5.89 10.90 1.18
CA ALA A 19 4.67 10.42 0.52
C ALA A 19 3.84 9.59 1.49
N VAL A 20 2.52 9.62 1.31
CA VAL A 20 1.59 8.65 1.90
C VAL A 20 1.12 7.78 0.74
N THR A 21 1.37 6.48 0.83
CA THR A 21 1.28 5.54 -0.28
C THR A 21 0.19 4.52 -0.02
N ASP A 22 -0.71 4.39 -0.99
CA ASP A 22 -1.64 3.28 -1.10
C ASP A 22 -1.09 2.28 -2.12
N PRO A 23 -0.69 1.07 -1.70
CA PRO A 23 -0.20 0.04 -2.60
C PRO A 23 -1.32 -0.80 -3.25
N HIS A 24 -2.55 -0.28 -3.42
CA HIS A 24 -3.69 -1.05 -3.93
C HIS A 24 -3.41 -1.73 -5.29
N GLU A 25 -2.67 -1.08 -6.20
CA GLU A 25 -2.46 -1.65 -7.54
C GLU A 25 -1.68 -2.97 -7.51
N ILE A 26 -0.62 -3.04 -6.70
CA ILE A 26 0.19 -4.26 -6.56
C ILE A 26 -0.47 -5.26 -5.61
N ALA A 27 -1.26 -4.79 -4.63
CA ALA A 27 -2.04 -5.63 -3.74
C ALA A 27 -3.19 -6.36 -4.45
N ASN A 28 -3.74 -5.80 -5.54
CA ASN A 28 -4.74 -6.50 -6.35
C ASN A 28 -4.22 -7.80 -6.95
N ASP A 29 -2.94 -7.82 -7.30
CA ASP A 29 -2.28 -8.97 -7.92
C ASP A 29 -1.68 -9.91 -6.88
N ALA A 30 -0.86 -9.37 -5.95
CA ALA A 30 -0.05 -10.15 -5.01
C ALA A 30 -0.54 -10.11 -3.55
N GLY A 31 -1.65 -9.45 -3.26
CA GLY A 31 -2.30 -9.47 -1.94
C GLY A 31 -1.46 -8.90 -0.80
N GLU A 32 -1.50 -9.59 0.35
CA GLU A 32 -0.83 -9.16 1.58
C GLU A 32 0.70 -9.05 1.39
N GLU A 33 1.30 -9.95 0.61
CA GLU A 33 2.74 -9.96 0.32
C GLU A 33 3.19 -8.67 -0.40
N ALA A 34 2.33 -8.13 -1.27
CA ALA A 34 2.58 -6.87 -1.95
C ALA A 34 2.65 -5.68 -0.95
N VAL A 35 1.79 -5.69 0.07
CA VAL A 35 1.79 -4.68 1.12
C VAL A 35 3.06 -4.79 1.97
N HIS A 36 3.47 -6.01 2.35
CA HIS A 36 4.73 -6.25 3.06
C HIS A 36 5.94 -5.78 2.23
N TYR A 37 5.96 -6.08 0.93
CA TYR A 37 7.03 -5.60 0.05
C TYR A 37 7.11 -4.07 0.02
N MET A 38 5.97 -3.38 -0.14
CA MET A 38 5.94 -1.92 -0.20
C MET A 38 6.33 -1.29 1.14
N HIS A 39 5.91 -1.90 2.25
CA HIS A 39 6.33 -1.52 3.60
C HIS A 39 7.84 -1.68 3.78
N ASP A 40 8.39 -2.86 3.52
CA ASP A 40 9.81 -3.16 3.75
C ASP A 40 10.71 -2.33 2.83
N ALA A 41 10.31 -2.13 1.58
CA ALA A 41 11.03 -1.32 0.62
C ALA A 41 11.02 0.19 0.95
N ALA A 42 10.07 0.65 1.75
CA ALA A 42 10.00 2.03 2.25
C ALA A 42 10.96 2.27 3.43
N LEU A 43 11.31 1.24 4.20
CA LEU A 43 12.17 1.37 5.37
C LEU A 43 13.60 1.76 4.98
N GLY A 44 14.19 2.66 5.76
CA GLY A 44 15.59 3.10 5.58
C GLY A 44 15.84 4.01 4.38
N LEU A 45 14.81 4.42 3.64
CA LEU A 45 14.95 5.39 2.55
C LEU A 45 15.14 6.81 3.10
N PRO A 46 15.89 7.69 2.39
CA PRO A 46 16.04 9.09 2.77
C PRO A 46 14.77 9.92 2.59
N MET A 47 13.82 9.42 1.80
CA MET A 47 12.46 9.95 1.67
C MET A 47 11.52 9.10 2.54
N ARG A 48 10.67 9.75 3.34
CA ARG A 48 9.64 9.07 4.12
C ARG A 48 8.54 8.57 3.21
N GLN A 49 8.20 7.29 3.27
CA GLN A 49 7.06 6.73 2.57
C GLN A 49 6.18 6.05 3.61
N LEU A 50 5.06 6.68 3.95
CA LEU A 50 4.10 6.21 4.94
C LEU A 50 3.10 5.30 4.23
N ILE A 51 2.83 4.11 4.78
CA ILE A 51 1.94 3.15 4.13
C ILE A 51 0.52 3.27 4.69
N ASN A 52 -0.45 3.31 3.78
CA ASN A 52 -1.84 3.06 4.10
C ASN A 52 -2.23 1.65 3.64
N ILE A 53 -3.08 0.98 4.41
CA ILE A 53 -3.57 -0.36 4.11
C ILE A 53 -4.63 -0.27 3.02
N PRO A 54 -4.49 -0.99 1.89
CA PRO A 54 -5.54 -1.01 0.89
C PRO A 54 -6.86 -1.55 1.45
N SER A 55 -7.99 -0.93 1.06
CA SER A 55 -9.28 -1.09 1.75
C SER A 55 -10.28 -2.00 1.02
N CYS A 56 -10.32 -1.96 -0.32
CA CYS A 56 -11.34 -2.61 -1.13
C CYS A 56 -10.71 -3.70 -2.03
N PHE A 57 -10.54 -4.91 -1.49
CA PHE A 57 -10.02 -6.06 -2.24
C PHE A 57 -10.89 -7.32 -2.13
N PRO A 58 -11.47 -7.79 -3.25
CA PRO A 58 -11.66 -7.09 -4.53
C PRO A 58 -12.48 -5.79 -4.35
N SER A 59 -12.40 -4.87 -5.33
CA SER A 59 -13.17 -3.63 -5.33
C SER A 59 -14.68 -3.88 -5.44
N VAL A 60 -15.09 -4.94 -6.17
CA VAL A 60 -16.48 -5.36 -6.32
C VAL A 60 -16.62 -6.88 -6.10
N PRO A 61 -16.82 -7.33 -4.85
CA PRO A 61 -16.91 -8.76 -4.52
C PRO A 61 -17.97 -9.50 -5.34
N GLY A 62 -17.56 -10.60 -5.97
CA GLY A 62 -18.45 -11.46 -6.76
C GLY A 62 -18.70 -11.01 -8.21
N LEU A 63 -18.19 -9.84 -8.62
CA LEU A 63 -18.23 -9.36 -10.01
C LEU A 63 -16.86 -9.35 -10.68
N GLU A 64 -15.79 -9.56 -9.92
CA GLU A 64 -14.42 -9.65 -10.44
C GLU A 64 -13.61 -10.72 -9.71
N ASN A 65 -12.49 -11.09 -10.34
CA ASN A 65 -11.47 -11.94 -9.73
C ASN A 65 -10.28 -11.06 -9.35
N ALA A 66 -9.96 -10.99 -8.06
CA ALA A 66 -8.72 -10.42 -7.56
C ALA A 66 -7.77 -11.54 -7.12
N GLY A 67 -6.46 -11.24 -7.12
CA GLY A 67 -5.44 -12.16 -6.62
C GLY A 67 -5.51 -12.36 -5.10
N ALA A 68 -6.23 -11.50 -4.39
CA ALA A 68 -6.42 -11.57 -2.94
C ALA A 68 -7.78 -11.02 -2.48
N THR A 69 -8.13 -11.33 -1.24
CA THR A 69 -9.29 -10.76 -0.54
C THR A 69 -8.84 -10.29 0.84
N PHE A 70 -9.17 -9.06 1.20
CA PHE A 70 -8.80 -8.50 2.49
C PHE A 70 -10.03 -8.50 3.40
N ASP A 71 -9.96 -9.26 4.49
CA ASP A 71 -10.94 -9.21 5.55
C ASP A 71 -10.47 -8.31 6.71
N ALA A 72 -11.35 -8.05 7.67
CA ALA A 72 -11.01 -7.26 8.86
C ALA A 72 -9.81 -7.84 9.64
N GLY A 73 -9.60 -9.15 9.59
CA GLY A 73 -8.45 -9.81 10.21
C GLY A 73 -7.14 -9.43 9.54
N THR A 74 -7.10 -9.40 8.20
CA THR A 74 -5.97 -8.94 7.40
C THR A 74 -5.66 -7.48 7.69
N ILE A 75 -6.67 -6.61 7.68
CA ILE A 75 -6.49 -5.20 8.03
C ILE A 75 -5.88 -5.04 9.44
N HIS A 76 -6.39 -5.79 10.42
CA HIS A 76 -5.88 -5.72 11.79
C HIS A 76 -4.44 -6.25 11.95
N ARG A 77 -4.01 -7.21 11.11
CA ARG A 77 -2.61 -7.68 11.08
C ARG A 77 -1.70 -6.62 10.47
N LEU A 78 -2.08 -6.07 9.31
CA LEU A 78 -1.30 -5.04 8.62
C LEU A 78 -1.19 -3.74 9.44
N ALA A 79 -2.24 -3.38 10.18
CA ALA A 79 -2.23 -2.21 11.08
C ALA A 79 -1.21 -2.31 12.23
N LYS A 80 -0.61 -3.48 12.46
CA LYS A 80 0.43 -3.67 13.48
C LYS A 80 1.84 -3.50 12.92
N LEU A 81 2.00 -3.40 11.61
CA LEU A 81 3.30 -3.12 11.00
C LEU A 81 3.77 -1.73 11.41
N GLU A 82 5.08 -1.57 11.55
CA GLU A 82 5.67 -0.24 11.71
C GLU A 82 5.35 0.61 10.48
N ASN A 83 5.34 1.93 10.60
CA ASN A 83 5.23 2.83 9.45
C ASN A 83 3.94 2.65 8.58
N VAL A 84 2.94 1.94 9.12
CA VAL A 84 1.56 1.94 8.63
C VAL A 84 0.76 2.98 9.41
N HIS A 85 0.07 3.89 8.71
CA HIS A 85 -0.54 5.08 9.31
C HIS A 85 -2.05 5.17 9.15
N GLY A 86 -2.68 4.28 8.38
CA GLY A 86 -4.12 4.30 8.22
C GLY A 86 -4.64 3.27 7.24
N LEU A 87 -5.96 3.31 7.06
CA LEU A 87 -6.63 2.68 5.92
C LEU A 87 -6.51 3.63 4.72
N ALA A 88 -6.34 3.07 3.53
CA ALA A 88 -6.30 3.83 2.30
C ALA A 88 -7.70 4.29 1.87
N GLU A 89 -7.83 4.79 0.64
CA GLU A 89 -9.10 5.28 0.13
C GLU A 89 -10.16 4.18 0.14
N VAL A 90 -11.30 4.44 0.76
CA VAL A 90 -12.44 3.51 0.80
C VAL A 90 -13.35 3.85 -0.37
N MET A 91 -13.53 2.90 -1.28
CA MET A 91 -14.19 3.12 -2.57
C MET A 91 -15.50 2.33 -2.72
N ASP A 92 -15.80 1.41 -1.81
CA ASP A 92 -17.01 0.57 -1.80
C ASP A 92 -18.21 1.26 -1.12
N PHE A 93 -18.46 2.53 -1.45
CA PHE A 93 -19.45 3.38 -0.79
C PHE A 93 -20.91 3.15 -1.23
N VAL A 94 -21.19 2.12 -2.03
CA VAL A 94 -22.49 1.88 -2.69
C VAL A 94 -23.07 0.53 -2.31
#